data_AF-A0A9W6DLV7-F1
#
_entry.id   AF-A0A9W6DLV7-F1
#
_cell.length_a   1.000
_cell.length_b   1.000
_cell.length_c   1.000
_cell.angle_alpha   90.00
_cell.angle_beta   90.00
_cell.angle_gamma   90.00
#
_symmetry.space_group_name_H-M   'P 1'
#
loop_
_entity.id
_entity.type
_entity.pdbx_description
1 polymer ?
#
loop_
_entity_poly.entity_id
_entity_poly.type
_entity_poly.pdbx_seq_one_letter_code
_entity_poly.pdbx_strand_id
1 'polypeptide(L)'
;MFAQEMSVYDRLDINRPQGYDFFASILSHGQICCSSLFPKGYILVMTKAQGEPLTLQCSTLPESAERHIRSEVYKAIKVLRELSLVCLDAGLHNVLYDRETNAVTMVDFELMQPVEPETISPDLPEMYAIFREKPVQGSVS
;
A
#
# COMPACT_ATOMS: atom_id res chain seq x y z
N MET A 1 8.49 0.42 13.01
CA MET A 1 8.61 -0.68 12.04
C MET A 1 7.67 -1.82 12.40
N PHE A 2 8.07 -2.97 12.98
CA PHE A 2 7.13 -4.12 13.16
C PHE A 2 5.78 -3.80 13.85
N ALA A 3 5.79 -3.24 15.07
CA ALA A 3 4.54 -2.96 15.79
C ALA A 3 3.67 -1.90 15.10
N GLN A 4 4.30 -0.99 14.35
CA GLN A 4 3.64 0.07 13.60
C GLN A 4 2.97 -0.51 12.35
N GLU A 5 3.71 -1.28 11.56
CA GLU A 5 3.19 -1.97 10.38
C GLU A 5 2.06 -2.95 10.76
N MET A 6 2.25 -3.75 11.81
CA MET A 6 1.21 -4.62 12.36
C MET A 6 -0.06 -3.84 12.71
N SER A 7 0.07 -2.70 13.40
CA SER A 7 -1.08 -1.88 13.78
C SER A 7 -1.84 -1.30 12.57
N VAL A 8 -1.17 -1.13 11.43
CA VAL A 8 -1.81 -0.67 10.18
C VAL A 8 -2.66 -1.79 9.61
N TYR A 9 -2.10 -2.99 9.48
CA TYR A 9 -2.85 -4.15 9.02
C TYR A 9 -4.00 -4.53 9.97
N ASP A 10 -3.84 -4.41 11.30
CA ASP A 10 -4.94 -4.61 12.25
C ASP A 10 -6.12 -3.67 11.97
N ARG A 11 -5.83 -2.38 11.69
CA ARG A 11 -6.86 -1.40 11.33
C ARG A 11 -7.48 -1.71 9.97
N LEU A 12 -6.69 -2.14 9.00
CA LEU A 12 -7.19 -2.56 7.69
C LEU A 12 -8.12 -3.77 7.81
N ASP A 13 -7.77 -4.76 8.65
CA ASP A 13 -8.55 -5.98 8.81
C ASP A 13 -9.89 -5.73 9.51
N ILE A 14 -9.91 -4.87 10.54
CA ILE A 14 -11.15 -4.42 11.20
C ILE A 14 -12.12 -3.79 10.20
N ASN A 15 -11.60 -3.05 9.21
CA ASN A 15 -12.42 -2.35 8.22
C ASN A 15 -12.66 -3.19 6.95
N ARG A 16 -12.00 -4.34 6.78
CA ARG A 16 -12.10 -5.23 5.62
C ARG A 16 -13.53 -5.61 5.18
N PRO A 17 -14.51 -5.84 6.09
CA PRO A 17 -15.89 -6.13 5.69
C PRO A 17 -16.56 -5.03 4.83
N GLN A 18 -15.96 -3.84 4.73
CA GLN A 18 -16.43 -2.74 3.88
C GLN A 18 -15.97 -2.88 2.40
N GLY A 19 -15.22 -3.93 2.05
CA GLY A 19 -14.96 -4.33 0.66
C GLY A 19 -13.58 -3.96 0.11
N TYR A 20 -12.51 -4.17 0.88
CA TYR A 20 -11.15 -3.78 0.48
C TYR A 20 -10.27 -4.97 0.05
N ASP A 21 -10.33 -5.35 -1.22
CA ASP A 21 -9.52 -6.44 -1.79
C ASP A 21 -8.11 -6.00 -2.23
N PHE A 22 -7.77 -4.72 -2.04
CA PHE A 22 -6.50 -4.11 -2.48
C PHE A 22 -5.35 -4.25 -1.47
N PHE A 23 -5.57 -4.97 -0.37
CA PHE A 23 -4.57 -5.20 0.69
C PHE A 23 -4.44 -6.68 1.03
N ALA A 24 -3.20 -7.13 1.26
CA ALA A 24 -2.94 -8.45 1.82
C ALA A 24 -3.52 -8.58 3.24
N SER A 25 -4.03 -9.76 3.61
CA SER A 25 -4.46 -10.07 4.98
C SER A 25 -3.30 -10.56 5.81
N ILE A 26 -3.23 -10.17 7.08
CA ILE A 26 -2.40 -10.87 8.05
C ILE A 26 -3.04 -12.23 8.36
N LEU A 27 -2.22 -13.28 8.38
CA LEU A 27 -2.58 -14.62 8.84
C LEU A 27 -2.03 -14.90 10.24
N SER A 28 -0.81 -14.43 10.53
CA SER A 28 -0.15 -14.58 11.83
C SER A 28 1.04 -13.63 11.94
N HIS A 29 1.50 -13.34 13.16
CA HIS A 29 2.70 -12.56 13.41
C HIS A 29 3.34 -12.96 14.74
N GLY A 30 4.63 -12.69 14.91
CA GLY A 30 5.31 -13.04 16.16
C GLY A 30 6.81 -12.81 16.15
N GLN A 31 7.46 -13.18 17.26
CA GLN A 31 8.92 -13.20 17.34
C GLN A 31 9.48 -14.48 16.73
N ILE A 32 10.55 -14.34 15.94
CA ILE A 32 11.38 -15.47 15.51
C ILE A 32 12.63 -15.53 16.39
N CYS A 33 12.90 -16.74 16.88
CA CYS A 33 14.11 -17.08 17.62
C CYS A 33 14.95 -18.07 16.78
N CYS A 34 16.06 -17.61 16.20
CA CYS A 34 16.99 -18.48 15.46
C CYS A 34 18.09 -19.02 16.38
N SER A 35 18.35 -20.34 16.28
CA SER A 35 19.19 -21.11 17.23
C SER A 35 20.69 -20.84 17.17
N SER A 36 21.20 -20.09 16.18
CA SER A 36 22.64 -20.08 15.95
C SER A 36 23.44 -18.99 16.67
N LEU A 37 22.92 -17.79 17.01
CA LEU A 37 23.63 -16.75 17.82
C LEU A 37 22.77 -15.49 18.17
N PHE A 38 21.44 -15.58 18.08
CA PHE A 38 20.40 -14.58 18.44
C PHE A 38 20.40 -13.19 17.75
N PRO A 39 19.88 -13.09 16.52
CA PRO A 39 19.00 -11.98 16.19
C PRO A 39 17.57 -12.35 16.60
N LYS A 40 17.01 -11.63 17.58
CA LYS A 40 15.55 -11.62 17.80
C LYS A 40 14.94 -10.82 16.67
N GLY A 41 14.15 -11.47 15.83
CA GLY A 41 13.43 -10.84 14.74
C GLY A 41 11.92 -10.87 14.99
N TYR A 42 11.19 -10.13 14.17
CA TYR A 42 9.75 -10.27 14.07
C TYR A 42 9.38 -10.76 12.68
N ILE A 43 8.31 -11.52 12.57
CA ILE A 43 7.75 -11.97 11.30
C ILE A 43 6.29 -11.55 11.20
N LEU A 44 5.91 -11.20 9.99
CA LEU A 44 4.54 -11.04 9.54
C LEU A 44 4.27 -12.14 8.50
N VAL A 45 3.26 -12.97 8.73
CA VAL A 45 2.77 -13.97 7.78
C VAL A 45 1.47 -13.44 7.22
N MET A 46 1.39 -13.32 5.90
CA MET A 46 0.26 -12.71 5.20
C MET A 46 -0.19 -13.55 4.00
N THR A 47 -1.39 -13.30 3.51
CA THR A 47 -1.87 -13.88 2.25
C THR A 47 -0.95 -13.48 1.11
N LYS A 48 -0.62 -14.43 0.23
CA LYS A 48 0.14 -14.11 -0.98
C LYS A 48 -0.71 -13.25 -1.90
N ALA A 49 -0.34 -11.97 -2.02
CA ALA A 49 -0.83 -11.10 -3.08
C ALA A 49 -0.34 -11.65 -4.44
N GLN A 50 -1.24 -11.67 -5.43
CA GLN A 50 -0.93 -12.16 -6.77
C GLN A 50 -0.32 -11.03 -7.62
N GLY A 51 0.33 -11.42 -8.72
CA GLY A 51 0.92 -10.50 -9.67
C GLY A 51 2.36 -10.11 -9.37
N GLU A 52 2.89 -9.23 -10.22
CA GLU A 52 4.28 -8.78 -10.18
C GLU A 52 4.36 -7.30 -9.78
N PRO A 53 5.45 -6.85 -9.13
CA PRO A 53 5.67 -5.43 -8.84
C PRO A 53 5.61 -4.57 -10.11
N LEU A 54 4.97 -3.39 -10.03
CA LEU A 54 4.90 -2.48 -11.18
C LEU A 54 6.28 -2.06 -11.67
N THR A 55 7.30 -1.98 -10.80
CA THR A 55 8.69 -1.71 -11.23
C THR A 55 9.19 -2.65 -12.33
N LEU A 56 8.71 -3.89 -12.37
CA LEU A 56 9.14 -4.90 -13.35
C LEU A 56 8.34 -4.86 -14.64
N GLN A 57 7.12 -4.31 -14.63
CA GLN A 57 6.18 -4.47 -15.73
C GLN A 57 5.59 -3.17 -16.29
N CYS A 58 5.75 -2.03 -15.61
CA CYS A 58 5.11 -0.76 -15.95
C CYS A 58 5.35 -0.32 -17.40
N SER A 59 6.55 -0.54 -17.95
CA SER A 59 6.90 -0.13 -19.33
C SER A 59 6.19 -0.92 -20.44
N THR A 60 5.51 -2.01 -20.10
CA THR A 60 4.87 -2.93 -21.05
C THR A 60 3.36 -3.00 -20.89
N LEU A 61 2.80 -2.21 -19.98
CA LEU A 61 1.36 -2.20 -19.73
C LEU A 61 0.63 -1.37 -20.79
N PRO A 62 -0.56 -1.80 -21.25
CA PRO A 62 -1.41 -0.96 -22.06
C PRO A 62 -1.99 0.19 -21.22
N GLU A 63 -2.29 1.31 -21.86
CA GLU A 63 -2.85 2.51 -21.21
C GLU A 63 -4.12 2.22 -20.40
N SER A 64 -4.95 1.27 -20.85
CA SER A 64 -6.15 0.85 -20.12
C SER A 64 -5.82 0.21 -18.77
N ALA A 65 -4.76 -0.61 -18.70
CA ALA A 65 -4.31 -1.21 -17.46
C ALA A 65 -3.71 -0.16 -16.52
N GLU A 66 -2.91 0.76 -17.05
CA GLU A 66 -2.37 1.87 -16.25
C GLU A 66 -3.48 2.71 -15.61
N ARG A 67 -4.52 3.08 -16.38
CA ARG A 67 -5.68 3.80 -15.86
C ARG A 67 -6.42 3.03 -14.77
N HIS A 68 -6.60 1.73 -14.96
CA HIS A 68 -7.20 0.85 -13.94
C HIS A 68 -6.36 0.83 -12.66
N ILE A 69 -5.06 0.53 -12.77
CA ILE A 69 -4.11 0.48 -11.65
C ILE A 69 -4.15 1.79 -10.86
N ARG A 70 -4.09 2.93 -11.54
CA ARG A 70 -4.18 4.26 -10.91
C ARG A 70 -5.48 4.43 -10.13
N SER A 71 -6.60 3.98 -10.70
CA SER A 71 -7.89 4.06 -10.02
C SER A 71 -7.94 3.18 -8.77
N GLU A 72 -7.38 1.96 -8.80
CA GLU A 72 -7.38 1.06 -7.65
C GLU A 72 -6.41 1.53 -6.56
N VAL A 73 -5.22 2.00 -6.93
CA VAL A 73 -4.26 2.60 -5.99
C VAL A 73 -4.89 3.83 -5.31
N TYR A 74 -5.59 4.68 -6.06
CA TYR A 74 -6.29 5.83 -5.50
C TYR A 74 -7.36 5.42 -4.48
N LYS A 75 -8.13 4.35 -4.74
CA LYS A 75 -9.09 3.80 -3.77
C LYS A 75 -8.38 3.28 -2.53
N ALA A 76 -7.27 2.56 -2.67
CA ALA A 76 -6.49 2.06 -1.53
C ALA A 76 -5.98 3.22 -0.67
N ILE A 77 -5.44 4.29 -1.28
CA ILE A 77 -4.97 5.47 -0.55
C ILE A 77 -6.12 6.15 0.20
N LYS A 78 -7.31 6.26 -0.40
CA LYS A 78 -8.49 6.80 0.30
C LYS A 78 -8.82 6.04 1.58
N VAL A 79 -8.72 4.71 1.55
CA VAL A 79 -8.93 3.89 2.75
C VAL A 79 -7.88 4.20 3.81
N LEU A 80 -6.60 4.33 3.43
CA LEU A 80 -5.56 4.77 4.36
C LEU A 80 -5.87 6.15 4.96
N ARG A 81 -6.47 7.05 4.17
CA ARG A 81 -6.87 8.38 4.62
C ARG A 81 -8.05 8.39 5.56
N GLU A 82 -9.05 7.54 5.35
CA GLU A 82 -10.13 7.31 6.31
C GLU A 82 -9.59 6.83 7.67
N LEU A 83 -8.45 6.12 7.66
CA LEU A 83 -7.72 5.69 8.86
C LEU A 83 -6.75 6.74 9.42
N SER A 84 -6.73 7.95 8.85
CA SER A 84 -5.80 9.04 9.18
C SER A 84 -4.32 8.64 9.05
N LEU A 85 -3.99 7.88 8.00
CA LEU A 85 -2.64 7.39 7.72
C LEU A 85 -2.14 7.84 6.34
N VAL A 86 -0.83 8.05 6.20
CA VAL A 86 -0.07 8.26 4.95
C VAL A 86 1.09 7.28 4.84
N CYS A 87 1.29 6.70 3.65
CA CYS A 87 2.45 5.86 3.34
C CYS A 87 3.57 6.70 2.74
N LEU A 88 4.70 6.80 3.44
CA LEU A 88 5.86 7.56 2.95
C LEU A 88 6.78 6.73 2.05
N ASP A 89 6.67 5.41 2.13
CA ASP A 89 7.35 4.42 1.28
C ASP A 89 6.42 3.93 0.15
N ALA A 90 5.55 4.82 -0.35
CA ALA A 90 4.76 4.48 -1.52
C ALA A 90 5.66 4.46 -2.77
N GLY A 91 5.61 3.39 -3.54
CA GLY A 91 6.37 3.27 -4.78
C GLY A 91 5.91 2.14 -5.67
N LEU A 92 6.34 2.16 -6.93
CA LEU A 92 6.02 1.10 -7.91
C LEU A 92 6.42 -0.31 -7.47
N HIS A 93 7.37 -0.45 -6.54
CA HIS A 93 7.83 -1.74 -6.03
C HIS A 93 6.86 -2.33 -4.99
N ASN A 94 6.05 -1.47 -4.37
CA ASN A 94 5.06 -1.80 -3.33
C ASN A 94 3.63 -1.89 -3.89
N VAL A 95 3.49 -1.86 -5.22
CA VAL A 95 2.22 -2.11 -5.92
C VAL A 95 2.38 -3.33 -6.81
N LEU A 96 1.61 -4.36 -6.54
CA LEU A 96 1.54 -5.58 -7.35
C LEU A 96 0.36 -5.50 -8.30
N TYR A 97 0.57 -5.94 -9.53
CA TYR A 97 -0.49 -6.06 -10.53
C TYR A 97 -0.48 -7.45 -11.16
N ASP A 98 -1.62 -8.12 -11.08
CA ASP A 98 -1.85 -9.38 -11.78
C ASP A 98 -2.58 -9.14 -13.10
N ARG A 99 -1.95 -9.51 -14.21
CA ARG A 99 -2.51 -9.34 -15.55
C ARG A 99 -3.65 -10.31 -15.84
N GLU A 100 -3.67 -11.48 -15.21
CA GLU A 100 -4.68 -12.50 -15.47
C GLU A 100 -6.01 -12.13 -14.80
N THR A 101 -5.97 -11.73 -13.53
CA THR A 101 -7.17 -11.36 -12.76
C THR A 101 -7.47 -9.86 -12.78
N ASN A 102 -6.55 -9.04 -13.29
CA ASN A 102 -6.59 -7.58 -13.23
C ASN A 102 -6.58 -7.02 -11.79
N ALA A 103 -6.15 -7.83 -10.81
CA ALA A 103 -6.06 -7.44 -9.41
C ALA A 103 -4.88 -6.49 -9.16
N VAL A 104 -5.09 -5.50 -8.29
CA VAL A 104 -4.08 -4.54 -7.87
C VAL A 104 -3.98 -4.64 -6.35
N THR A 105 -2.77 -4.82 -5.83
CA THR A 105 -2.56 -4.92 -4.39
C THR A 105 -1.44 -3.99 -3.95
N MET A 106 -1.72 -3.16 -2.96
CA MET A 106 -0.70 -2.36 -2.29
C MET A 106 -0.16 -3.16 -1.10
N VAL A 107 1.16 -3.27 -1.02
CA VAL A 107 1.89 -4.03 -0.01
C VAL A 107 2.96 -3.15 0.64
N ASP A 108 3.61 -3.67 1.68
CA ASP A 108 4.69 -3.01 2.41
C ASP A 108 4.31 -1.65 3.03
N PHE A 109 3.99 -1.69 4.32
CA PHE A 109 3.55 -0.50 5.09
C PHE A 109 4.55 -0.17 6.19
N GLU A 110 5.85 -0.39 5.93
CA GLU A 110 6.90 -0.21 6.93
C GLU A 110 7.00 1.24 7.45
N LEU A 111 6.69 2.22 6.60
CA LEU A 111 6.84 3.65 6.88
C LEU A 111 5.52 4.42 6.72
N MET A 112 4.66 4.29 7.72
CA MET A 112 3.36 4.95 7.80
C MET A 112 3.35 6.09 8.82
N GLN A 113 2.76 7.24 8.49
CA GLN A 113 2.60 8.34 9.44
C GLN A 113 1.13 8.69 9.68
N PRO A 114 0.76 9.12 10.89
CA PRO A 114 -0.52 9.78 11.11
C PRO A 114 -0.60 11.07 10.29
N VAL A 115 -1.75 11.36 9.71
CA VAL A 115 -2.00 12.62 9.00
C VAL A 115 -3.25 13.28 9.57
N GLU A 116 -3.17 14.59 9.78
CA GLU A 116 -4.35 15.39 10.12
C GLU A 116 -5.22 15.54 8.87
N PRO A 117 -6.55 15.34 8.96
CA PRO A 117 -7.46 15.36 7.80
C PRO A 117 -7.39 16.62 6.92
N GLU A 118 -6.81 17.72 7.42
CA GLU A 118 -6.91 19.06 6.83
C GLU A 118 -5.62 19.56 6.11
N THR A 119 -4.50 18.82 6.18
CA THR A 119 -3.17 19.45 5.93
C THR A 119 -2.50 19.16 4.58
N ILE A 120 -2.97 18.17 3.81
CA ILE A 120 -2.45 17.84 2.47
C ILE A 120 -3.66 17.43 1.62
N SER A 121 -3.69 17.73 0.31
CA SER A 121 -4.66 17.05 -0.58
C SER A 121 -4.41 15.55 -0.43
N PRO A 122 -5.29 14.84 0.29
CA PRO A 122 -4.83 13.77 1.16
C PRO A 122 -4.17 12.67 0.34
N ASP A 123 -4.64 12.41 -0.87
CA ASP A 123 -4.18 11.30 -1.70
C ASP A 123 -2.88 11.58 -2.52
N LEU A 124 -2.40 12.83 -2.57
CA LEU A 124 -1.32 13.22 -3.49
C LEU A 124 0.09 12.67 -3.19
N PRO A 125 0.54 12.50 -1.93
CA PRO A 125 1.91 12.05 -1.67
C PRO A 125 2.23 10.68 -2.29
N GLU A 126 1.37 9.69 -2.07
CA GLU A 126 1.55 8.34 -2.59
C GLU A 126 1.34 8.29 -4.11
N MET A 127 0.31 8.98 -4.63
CA MET A 127 0.09 9.06 -6.08
C MET A 127 1.29 9.68 -6.79
N TYR A 128 1.89 10.74 -6.22
CA TYR A 128 3.11 11.35 -6.71
C TYR A 128 4.28 10.36 -6.64
N ALA A 129 4.48 9.69 -5.50
CA ALA A 129 5.61 8.80 -5.29
C ALA A 129 5.57 7.58 -6.23
N ILE A 130 4.38 7.02 -6.46
CA ILE A 130 4.15 5.86 -7.33
C ILE A 130 4.23 6.27 -8.81
N PHE A 131 3.51 7.32 -9.24
CA PHE A 131 3.32 7.63 -10.66
C PHE A 131 4.11 8.86 -11.17
N ARG A 132 4.86 9.55 -10.29
CA ARG A 132 5.65 10.76 -10.60
C ARG A 132 4.82 11.93 -11.16
N GLU A 133 3.55 12.02 -10.79
CA GLU A 133 2.66 13.08 -11.27
C GLU A 133 2.78 14.34 -10.44
N LYS A 134 3.09 15.48 -11.05
CA LYS A 134 3.12 16.77 -10.35
C LYS A 134 1.78 17.04 -9.66
N PRO A 135 1.77 17.62 -8.44
CA PRO A 135 0.55 18.15 -7.84
C PRO A 135 -0.09 19.12 -8.83
N VAL A 136 -1.37 18.93 -9.14
CA VAL A 136 -2.14 19.96 -9.83
C VAL A 136 -2.21 21.13 -8.86
N GLN A 137 -1.37 22.15 -9.08
CA GLN A 137 -1.51 23.41 -8.36
C GLN A 137 -2.91 23.92 -8.65
N GLY A 138 -3.72 24.04 -7.59
CA GLY A 138 -5.06 24.57 -7.68
C GLY A 138 -5.03 25.91 -8.40
N SER A 139 -5.71 25.97 -9.55
CA SER A 139 -6.13 27.23 -10.13
C SER A 139 -7.14 27.84 -9.16
N VAL A 140 -6.64 28.76 -8.33
CA VAL A 140 -7.49 29.76 -7.68
C VAL A 140 -7.95 30.69 -8.80
N SER A 141 -9.19 30.50 -9.24
CA SER A 141 -9.96 31.50 -9.97
C SER A 141 -10.72 32.36 -8.98
#